data_AF-A0A377JI06-F1
#
_entry.id   AF-A0A377JI06-F1
#
_cell.length_a   1.000
_cell.length_b   1.000
_cell.length_c   1.000
_cell.angle_alpha   90.00
_cell.angle_beta   90.00
_cell.angle_gamma   90.00
#
_symmetry.space_group_name_H-M   'P 1'
#
loop_
_entity.id
_entity.type
_entity.pdbx_description
1 polymer ?
#
loop_
_entity_poly.entity_id
_entity_poly.type
_entity_poly.pdbx_seq_one_letter_code
_entity_poly.pdbx_strand_id
1 'polypeptide(L)'
;MNEMSNKMKKIILIIINILILSSCGVLFDNPIERFWNNGVMPSKNEMEAYSLCIRKSEEMYPQSIDPDGSKRVPYTRACMEQKGYW
;
A
#
# COMPACT_ATOMS: atom_id res chain seq x y z
N MET A 1 31.85 -3.62 -25.40
CA MET A 1 30.80 -2.73 -24.87
C MET A 1 29.61 -2.87 -25.81
N ASN A 2 28.65 -3.73 -25.48
CA ASN A 2 27.58 -4.09 -26.43
C ASN A 2 26.57 -2.96 -26.53
N GLU A 3 26.46 -2.37 -27.71
CA GLU A 3 25.49 -1.35 -28.02
C GLU A 3 24.08 -1.96 -28.01
N MET A 4 23.31 -1.70 -26.95
CA MET A 4 21.92 -2.12 -26.90
C MET A 4 21.09 -1.28 -27.89
N SER A 5 20.47 -1.96 -28.85
CA SER A 5 19.51 -1.37 -29.78
C SER A 5 18.41 -0.59 -29.04
N ASN A 6 18.00 0.56 -29.59
CA ASN A 6 16.94 1.42 -29.05
C ASN A 6 15.63 0.67 -28.79
N LYS A 7 15.35 -0.41 -29.54
CA LYS A 7 14.19 -1.26 -29.35
C LYS A 7 14.25 -2.06 -28.04
N MET A 8 15.42 -2.58 -27.68
CA MET A 8 15.63 -3.27 -26.40
C MET A 8 15.56 -2.32 -25.21
N LYS A 9 16.10 -1.10 -25.35
CA LYS A 9 15.98 -0.07 -24.30
C LYS A 9 14.53 0.28 -23.98
N LYS A 10 13.67 0.42 -25.01
CA LYS A 10 12.23 0.65 -24.83
C LYS A 10 11.52 -0.53 -24.12
N ILE A 11 11.87 -1.76 -24.49
CA ILE A 11 11.29 -2.95 -23.86
C ILE A 11 11.67 -3.02 -22.36
N ILE A 12 12.94 -2.76 -22.03
CA ILE A 12 13.41 -2.72 -20.64
C ILE A 12 12.67 -1.63 -19.84
N LEU A 13 12.48 -0.43 -20.42
CA LEU A 13 11.73 0.64 -19.78
C LEU A 13 10.26 0.29 -19.53
N ILE A 14 9.62 -0.42 -20.45
CA ILE A 14 8.24 -0.90 -20.29
C ILE A 14 8.17 -1.93 -19.15
N ILE A 15 9.10 -2.89 -19.10
CA ILE A 15 9.15 -3.90 -18.04
C ILE A 15 9.36 -3.24 -16.68
N ILE A 16 10.28 -2.28 -16.57
CA ILE A 16 10.51 -1.53 -15.32
C ILE A 16 9.25 -0.76 -14.90
N ASN A 17 8.55 -0.10 -15.83
CA ASN A 17 7.29 0.58 -15.52
C ASN A 17 6.20 -0.37 -15.04
N ILE A 18 6.05 -1.53 -15.69
CA ILE A 18 5.09 -2.56 -15.25
C ILE A 18 5.46 -3.06 -13.86
N LEU A 19 6.75 -3.32 -13.60
CA LEU A 19 7.21 -3.77 -12.29
C LEU A 19 6.94 -2.73 -11.20
N ILE A 20 7.22 -1.44 -11.46
CA ILE A 20 6.94 -0.33 -10.53
C ILE A 20 5.43 -0.16 -10.28
N LEU A 21 4.60 -0.26 -11.32
CA LEU A 21 3.14 -0.19 -11.20
C LEU A 21 2.57 -1.43 -10.47
N SER A 22 3.18 -2.60 -10.66
CA SER A 22 2.78 -3.85 -10.00
C SER A 22 3.28 -3.98 -8.56
N SER A 23 4.31 -3.20 -8.17
CA SER A 23 4.90 -3.23 -6.82
C SER A 23 4.25 -2.27 -5.84
N CYS A 24 3.23 -1.52 -6.25
CA CYS A 24 2.32 -0.93 -5.28
C CYS A 24 1.42 -2.06 -4.81
N GLY A 25 1.78 -2.69 -3.69
CA GLY A 25 0.96 -3.72 -3.05
C GLY A 25 -0.41 -3.13 -2.76
N VAL A 26 -1.32 -3.31 -3.71
CA VAL A 26 -2.70 -2.82 -3.66
C VAL A 26 -3.35 -3.54 -2.50
N LEU A 27 -3.47 -2.80 -1.42
CA LEU A 27 -4.14 -3.24 -0.22
C LEU A 27 -5.47 -2.51 -0.19
N PHE A 28 -6.33 -3.07 -1.02
CA PHE A 28 -7.64 -2.66 -1.53
C PHE A 28 -8.65 -2.04 -0.53
N ASP A 29 -8.31 -1.83 0.75
CA ASP A 29 -9.26 -1.37 1.77
C ASP A 29 -8.84 -0.12 2.55
N ASN A 30 -7.68 0.50 2.32
CA ASN A 30 -7.36 1.70 3.10
C ASN A 30 -8.27 2.92 2.74
N PRO A 31 -8.61 3.80 3.71
CA PRO A 31 -9.56 4.88 3.48
C PRO A 31 -9.10 5.89 2.40
N ILE A 32 -7.79 6.02 2.23
CA ILE A 32 -7.18 6.90 1.22
C ILE A 32 -7.40 6.31 -0.18
N GLU A 33 -7.12 5.02 -0.38
CA GLU A 33 -7.39 4.33 -1.63
C GLU A 33 -8.88 4.27 -1.96
N ARG A 34 -9.75 4.05 -0.97
CA ARG A 34 -11.22 4.13 -1.16
C ARG A 34 -11.65 5.50 -1.69
N PHE A 35 -11.04 6.58 -1.19
CA PHE A 35 -11.27 7.92 -1.71
C PHE A 35 -10.81 8.06 -3.16
N TRP A 36 -9.60 7.61 -3.49
CA TRP A 36 -9.05 7.71 -4.85
C TRP A 36 -9.75 6.82 -5.88
N ASN A 37 -10.17 5.61 -5.50
CA ASN A 37 -10.77 4.63 -6.40
C ASN A 37 -12.28 4.84 -6.57
N ASN A 38 -12.99 5.15 -5.47
CA ASN A 38 -14.46 5.13 -5.45
C ASN A 38 -15.06 6.51 -5.12
N GLY A 39 -14.24 7.55 -4.89
CA GLY A 39 -14.70 8.89 -4.51
C GLY A 39 -15.32 8.96 -3.11
N VAL A 40 -15.19 7.90 -2.31
CA VAL A 40 -15.79 7.83 -0.97
C VAL A 40 -14.87 8.56 0.01
N MET A 41 -15.23 9.80 0.36
CA MET A 41 -14.51 10.59 1.35
C MET A 41 -14.67 9.96 2.74
N PRO A 42 -13.57 9.51 3.38
CA PRO A 42 -13.64 9.00 4.74
C PRO A 42 -13.97 10.12 5.72
N SER A 43 -14.66 9.78 6.81
CA SER A 43 -14.92 10.76 7.87
C SER A 43 -13.62 11.14 8.60
N LYS A 44 -13.61 12.29 9.29
CA LYS A 44 -12.46 12.67 10.12
C LYS A 44 -12.13 11.60 11.18
N ASN A 45 -13.16 11.03 11.80
CA ASN A 45 -13.01 9.98 12.81
C ASN A 45 -12.45 8.69 12.21
N GLU A 46 -12.82 8.35 10.96
CA GLU A 46 -12.29 7.21 10.22
C GLU A 46 -10.80 7.40 9.90
N MET A 47 -10.42 8.61 9.47
CA MET A 47 -9.02 8.95 9.21
C MET A 47 -8.17 8.93 10.49
N GLU A 48 -8.69 9.44 11.60
CA GLU A 48 -8.00 9.40 12.90
C GLU A 48 -7.86 7.96 13.41
N ALA A 49 -8.90 7.14 13.27
CA ALA A 49 -8.87 5.72 13.57
C ALA A 49 -7.81 4.98 12.75
N TYR A 50 -7.78 5.22 11.44
CA TYR A 50 -6.84 4.62 10.51
C TYR A 50 -5.39 4.99 10.84
N SER A 51 -5.11 6.28 11.07
CA SER A 51 -3.80 6.78 11.48
C SER A 51 -3.32 6.11 12.78
N LEU A 52 -4.22 5.96 13.76
CA LEU A 52 -3.91 5.26 15.01
C LEU A 52 -3.61 3.77 14.78
N CYS A 53 -4.39 3.09 13.94
CA CYS A 53 -4.21 1.68 13.64
C CYS A 53 -2.89 1.40 12.90
N ILE A 54 -2.53 2.23 11.90
CA ILE A 54 -1.21 2.16 11.25
C ILE A 54 -0.10 2.31 12.27
N ARG A 55 -0.13 3.38 13.08
CA ARG A 55 0.95 3.66 14.04
C ARG A 55 1.18 2.49 14.99
N LYS A 56 0.10 1.91 15.52
CA LYS A 56 0.18 0.71 16.37
C LYS A 56 0.76 -0.49 15.62
N SER A 57 0.39 -0.67 14.36
CA SER A 57 0.92 -1.74 13.52
C SER A 57 2.43 -1.59 13.31
N GLU A 58 2.92 -0.37 13.08
CA GLU A 58 4.34 -0.07 12.84
C GLU A 58 5.18 -0.19 14.11
N GLU A 59 4.60 0.14 15.28
CA GLU A 59 5.23 -0.07 16.59
C GLU A 59 5.42 -1.57 16.90
N MET A 60 4.43 -2.41 16.58
CA MET A 60 4.51 -3.87 16.81
C MET A 60 5.33 -4.61 15.77
N TYR A 61 5.24 -4.17 14.52
CA TYR A 61 5.82 -4.83 13.36
C TYR A 61 6.61 -3.81 12.55
N PRO A 62 7.73 -3.29 13.09
CA PRO A 62 8.59 -2.38 12.35
C PRO A 62 9.13 -3.06 11.09
N GLN A 63 9.57 -2.24 10.11
CA GLN A 63 10.09 -2.71 8.83
C GLN A 63 11.21 -3.77 8.95
N SER A 64 12.00 -3.73 10.03
CA SER A 64 13.04 -4.73 10.31
C SER A 64 12.49 -6.12 10.63
N ILE A 65 11.24 -6.22 11.10
CA ILE A 65 10.56 -7.45 11.50
C ILE A 65 9.53 -7.90 10.44
N ASP A 66 8.90 -6.95 9.76
CA ASP A 66 7.83 -7.18 8.79
C ASP A 66 8.05 -6.34 7.52
N PRO A 67 9.13 -6.62 6.76
CA PRO A 67 9.55 -5.79 5.62
C PRO A 67 8.54 -5.79 4.46
N ASP A 68 7.77 -6.87 4.32
CA ASP A 68 6.73 -7.03 3.30
C ASP A 68 5.34 -6.56 3.76
N GLY A 69 5.18 -6.20 5.03
CA GLY A 69 3.91 -5.74 5.59
C GLY A 69 2.92 -6.87 5.90
N SER A 70 3.33 -8.14 5.79
CA SER A 70 2.44 -9.31 5.96
C SER A 70 1.75 -9.36 7.33
N LYS A 71 2.29 -8.71 8.36
CA LYS A 71 1.70 -8.61 9.70
C LYS A 71 1.03 -7.26 9.96
N ARG A 72 1.62 -6.15 9.52
CA ARG A 72 1.06 -4.80 9.70
C ARG A 72 -0.30 -4.64 9.05
N VAL A 73 -0.45 -5.24 7.89
CA VAL A 73 -1.64 -5.18 7.06
C VAL A 73 -2.85 -5.83 7.72
N PRO A 74 -2.82 -7.13 8.08
CA PRO A 74 -3.95 -7.77 8.75
C PRO A 74 -4.20 -7.15 10.13
N TYR A 75 -3.16 -6.66 10.81
CA TYR A 75 -3.34 -5.93 12.07
C TYR A 75 -4.14 -4.64 11.87
N THR A 76 -3.76 -3.82 10.89
CA THR A 76 -4.44 -2.55 10.60
C THR A 76 -5.90 -2.82 10.21
N ARG A 77 -6.15 -3.90 9.47
CA ARG A 77 -7.51 -4.37 9.13
C ARG A 77 -8.34 -4.70 10.36
N ALA A 78 -7.85 -5.62 11.20
CA ALA A 78 -8.55 -6.01 12.41
C ALA A 78 -8.78 -4.81 13.36
N CYS A 79 -7.84 -3.87 13.42
CA CYS A 79 -7.97 -2.66 14.23
C CYS A 79 -9.08 -1.72 13.71
N MET A 80 -9.25 -1.59 12.40
CA MET A 80 -10.33 -0.82 11.79
C MET A 80 -11.69 -1.49 11.95
N GLU A 81 -11.76 -2.82 11.82
CA GLU A 81 -12.97 -3.63 12.07
C GLU A 81 -13.44 -3.48 13.53
N GLN A 82 -12.52 -3.55 14.51
CA GLN A 82 -12.82 -3.30 15.93
C GLN A 82 -13.35 -1.89 16.21
N LYS A 83 -13.04 -0.93 15.33
CA LYS A 83 -13.52 0.46 15.41
C LYS A 83 -14.81 0.69 14.61
N GLY A 84 -15.30 -0.31 13.89
CA GLY A 84 -16.56 -0.29 13.16
C GLY A 84 -16.51 0.38 11.78
N TYR A 85 -15.33 0.49 11.16
CA TYR A 85 -15.21 1.10 9.83
C TYR A 85 -15.22 0.08 8.68
N TRP A 86 -14.79 -1.16 8.94
CA TRP A 86 -14.74 -2.31 8.02
C TRP A 86 -15.52 -3.48 8.63
#